data_AF-A0A222W1N7-F1
#
_entry.id   AF-A0A222W1N7-F1
#
_cell.length_a   1.000
_cell.length_b   1.000
_cell.length_c   1.000
_cell.angle_alpha   90.00
_cell.angle_beta   90.00
_cell.angle_gamma   90.00
#
_symmetry.space_group_name_H-M   'P 1'
#
loop_
_entity.id
_entity.type
_entity.pdbx_description
1 polymer ?
#
loop_
_entity_poly.entity_id
_entity_poly.type
_entity_poly.pdbx_seq_one_letter_code
_entity_poly.pdbx_strand_id
1 'polypeptide(L)'
;MVAGVQGLLKRGLPVTPAGADAALLDLRGVVARAVDPADEASRTAALDGTLRGLLARFDDARYAPAARALFGLPPAEPGQNLTVRRELAAKAAGHEVHHFRKRVEPKLIEKVAWELLADADRFTRSALIAPRLAPVTTRQPVSADPFAWEVAEHEEQLSRLWSALYAARAELLAVERLISLEADRMDIIQTAVTAAWRWAAARAEAISYTTAFAPDGDASPDELVALAGWTPALTAPQASRLTEAAAGGASREQFVAALHGETGLGNTWTEGFFARPAAPDSSIEQENGSAS
;
A
#
# COMPACT_ATOMS: atom_id res chain seq x y z
N MET A 1 3.78 15.76 -14.52
CA MET A 1 4.98 14.89 -14.41
C MET A 1 6.21 15.44 -15.12
N VAL A 2 6.39 15.26 -16.44
CA VAL A 2 7.62 15.69 -17.15
C VAL A 2 7.95 17.17 -16.94
N ALA A 3 6.97 18.06 -17.03
CA ALA A 3 7.15 19.49 -16.80
C ALA A 3 7.63 19.83 -15.37
N GLY A 4 7.11 19.13 -14.36
CA GLY A 4 7.56 19.26 -12.97
C GLY A 4 9.04 18.86 -12.82
N VAL A 5 9.43 17.73 -13.42
CA VAL A 5 10.83 17.26 -13.40
C VAL A 5 11.75 18.22 -14.17
N GLN A 6 11.30 18.77 -15.30
CA GLN A 6 12.03 19.84 -16.01
C GLN A 6 12.21 21.08 -15.14
N GLY A 7 11.20 21.44 -14.34
CA GLY A 7 11.25 22.53 -13.37
C GLY A 7 12.39 22.37 -12.36
N LEU A 8 12.57 21.15 -11.84
CA LEU A 8 13.64 20.80 -10.90
C LEU A 8 15.03 21.03 -11.48
N LEU A 9 15.23 20.85 -12.80
CA LEU A 9 16.55 21.06 -13.41
C LEU A 9 17.06 22.49 -13.24
N LYS A 10 16.19 23.50 -13.11
CA LYS A 10 16.62 24.91 -12.97
C LYS A 10 17.56 25.10 -11.79
N ARG A 11 17.26 24.49 -10.64
CA ARG A 11 18.07 24.58 -9.42
C ARG A 11 18.87 23.31 -9.12
N GLY A 12 18.41 22.16 -9.60
CA GLY A 12 18.98 20.86 -9.25
C GLY A 12 18.60 20.45 -7.83
N LEU A 13 19.34 19.48 -7.30
CA LEU A 13 19.23 19.03 -5.92
C LEU A 13 20.16 19.86 -5.02
N PRO A 14 19.78 20.08 -3.74
CA PRO A 14 18.58 19.57 -3.09
C PRO A 14 17.28 20.23 -3.60
N VAL A 15 16.18 19.48 -3.59
CA VAL A 15 14.86 20.06 -3.87
C VAL A 15 14.53 21.09 -2.79
N THR A 16 13.98 22.23 -3.19
CA THR A 16 13.55 23.31 -2.28
C THR A 16 12.05 23.54 -2.47
N PRO A 17 11.31 24.02 -1.45
CA PRO A 17 9.87 24.28 -1.58
C PRO A 17 9.56 25.21 -2.77
N ALA A 18 10.37 26.26 -2.93
CA ALA A 18 10.26 27.19 -4.05
C ALA A 18 10.57 26.59 -5.44
N GLY A 19 11.02 25.34 -5.52
CA GLY A 19 11.34 24.64 -6.76
C GLY A 19 10.58 23.32 -6.92
N ALA A 20 9.84 22.88 -5.90
CA ALA A 20 9.03 21.68 -5.94
C ALA A 20 7.69 21.99 -6.62
N ASP A 21 7.37 21.22 -7.66
CA ASP A 21 6.08 21.31 -8.33
C ASP A 21 5.02 20.57 -7.51
N ALA A 22 3.83 21.16 -7.32
CA ALA A 22 2.78 20.58 -6.48
C ALA A 22 2.41 19.15 -6.93
N ALA A 23 2.35 18.89 -8.23
CA ALA A 23 2.03 17.56 -8.74
C ALA A 23 3.12 16.51 -8.43
N LEU A 24 4.37 16.92 -8.18
CA LEU A 24 5.42 16.03 -7.70
C LEU A 24 5.32 15.78 -6.19
N LEU A 25 4.92 16.79 -5.42
CA LEU A 25 4.72 16.67 -3.97
C LEU A 25 3.49 15.82 -3.61
N ASP A 26 2.49 15.79 -4.48
CA ASP A 26 1.25 15.01 -4.31
C ASP A 26 1.38 13.56 -4.80
N LEU A 27 2.55 13.14 -5.30
CA LEU A 27 2.79 11.73 -5.62
C LEU A 27 2.66 10.88 -4.36
N ARG A 28 1.87 9.80 -4.40
CA ARG A 28 1.65 8.93 -3.24
C ARG A 28 2.96 8.36 -2.66
N GLY A 29 3.93 8.01 -3.51
CA GLY A 29 5.25 7.56 -3.03
C GLY A 29 6.08 8.65 -2.33
N VAL A 30 5.83 9.93 -2.60
CA VAL A 30 6.44 11.06 -1.89
C VAL A 30 5.71 11.31 -0.58
N VAL A 31 4.38 11.33 -0.61
CA VAL A 31 3.52 11.50 0.57
C VAL A 31 3.78 10.39 1.60
N ALA A 32 3.85 9.13 1.16
CA ALA A 32 4.07 7.97 2.04
C ALA A 32 5.44 7.99 2.74
N ARG A 33 6.44 8.66 2.15
CA ARG A 33 7.80 8.78 2.72
C ARG A 33 8.03 10.07 3.50
N ALA A 34 7.06 10.99 3.50
CA ALA A 34 7.15 12.22 4.29
C ALA A 34 6.97 11.89 5.77
N VAL A 35 7.76 12.54 6.63
CA VAL A 35 7.61 12.42 8.09
C VAL A 35 6.25 12.98 8.55
N ASP A 36 5.76 13.99 7.85
CA ASP A 36 4.44 14.61 8.04
C ASP A 36 3.84 14.84 6.65
N PRO A 37 2.86 14.01 6.23
CA PRO A 37 2.19 14.12 4.94
C PRO A 37 1.51 15.48 4.67
N ALA A 38 1.08 16.19 5.73
CA ALA A 38 0.42 17.48 5.61
C ALA A 38 1.42 18.64 5.45
N ASP A 39 2.67 18.46 5.87
CA ASP A 39 3.73 19.45 5.77
C ASP A 39 4.43 19.43 4.39
N GLU A 40 4.41 20.56 3.70
CA GLU A 40 5.07 20.73 2.40
C GLU A 40 6.59 20.56 2.48
N ALA A 41 7.22 20.99 3.59
CA ALA A 41 8.67 20.87 3.75
C ALA A 41 9.08 19.40 3.92
N SER A 42 8.32 18.65 4.71
CA SER A 42 8.46 17.20 4.86
C SER A 42 8.32 16.45 3.52
N ARG A 43 7.28 16.77 2.73
CA ARG A 43 7.10 16.20 1.38
C ARG A 43 8.21 16.60 0.41
N THR A 44 8.74 17.82 0.52
CA THR A 44 9.88 18.29 -0.28
C THR A 44 11.14 17.48 0.03
N ALA A 45 11.41 17.21 1.31
CA ALA A 45 12.53 16.37 1.74
C ALA A 45 12.37 14.92 1.25
N ALA A 46 11.15 14.36 1.32
CA ALA A 46 10.85 13.04 0.78
C ALA A 46 11.06 12.95 -0.75
N LEU A 47 10.65 13.99 -1.50
CA LEU A 47 10.91 14.09 -2.95
C LEU A 47 12.41 14.15 -3.26
N ASP A 48 13.19 14.91 -2.49
CA ASP A 48 14.65 14.97 -2.62
C ASP A 48 15.29 13.58 -2.42
N GLY A 49 14.92 12.89 -1.34
CA GLY A 49 15.39 11.54 -1.03
C GLY A 49 15.02 10.54 -2.12
N THR A 50 13.78 10.58 -2.60
CA THR A 50 13.27 9.71 -3.67
C THR A 50 14.05 9.91 -4.97
N LEU A 51 14.25 11.17 -5.39
CA LEU A 51 15.04 11.50 -6.58
C LEU A 51 16.50 11.06 -6.47
N ARG A 52 17.14 11.26 -5.32
CA ARG A 52 18.51 10.78 -5.09
C ARG A 52 18.60 9.26 -5.20
N GLY A 53 17.65 8.54 -4.60
CA GLY A 53 17.56 7.09 -4.69
C GLY A 53 17.38 6.60 -6.12
N LEU A 54 16.45 7.20 -6.87
CA LEU A 54 16.21 6.86 -8.27
C LEU A 54 17.43 7.14 -9.16
N LEU A 55 18.07 8.31 -9.02
CA LEU A 55 19.24 8.68 -9.82
C LEU A 55 20.47 7.84 -9.48
N ALA A 56 20.60 7.35 -8.24
CA ALA A 56 21.66 6.44 -7.85
C ALA A 56 21.51 5.05 -8.50
N ARG A 57 20.26 4.61 -8.72
CA ARG A 57 19.91 3.31 -9.32
C ARG A 57 19.45 3.42 -10.77
N PHE A 58 19.80 4.49 -11.46
CA PHE A 58 19.34 4.72 -12.82
C PHE A 58 19.70 3.53 -13.71
N ASP A 59 18.68 2.88 -14.26
CA ASP A 59 18.74 1.58 -14.94
C ASP A 59 19.63 1.60 -16.21
N ASP A 60 19.76 2.76 -16.84
CA ASP A 60 20.64 2.96 -18.00
C ASP A 60 22.03 3.38 -17.55
N ALA A 61 22.92 2.39 -17.36
CA ALA A 61 24.29 2.60 -16.93
C ALA A 61 25.08 3.58 -17.81
N ARG A 62 24.76 3.67 -19.11
CA ARG A 62 25.41 4.60 -20.04
C ARG A 62 25.04 6.05 -19.71
N TYR A 63 23.78 6.30 -19.36
CA TYR A 63 23.29 7.65 -19.09
C TYR A 63 23.19 8.00 -17.61
N ALA A 64 23.38 7.05 -16.69
CA ALA A 64 23.31 7.28 -15.25
C ALA A 64 24.21 8.44 -14.75
N PRO A 65 25.48 8.58 -15.19
CA PRO A 65 26.30 9.73 -14.78
C PRO A 65 25.77 11.06 -15.35
N ALA A 66 25.21 11.05 -16.56
CA ALA A 66 24.64 12.24 -17.19
C ALA A 66 23.33 12.68 -16.52
N ALA A 67 22.47 11.72 -16.15
CA ALA A 67 21.26 11.98 -15.37
C ALA A 67 21.62 12.58 -14.00
N ARG A 68 22.58 11.99 -13.27
CA ARG A 68 23.08 12.55 -12.00
C ARG A 68 23.62 13.98 -12.15
N ALA A 69 24.46 14.22 -13.16
CA ALA A 69 25.02 15.54 -13.44
C ALA A 69 23.92 16.58 -13.69
N LEU A 70 22.88 16.23 -14.47
CA LEU A 70 21.75 17.12 -14.74
C LEU A 70 21.03 17.59 -13.47
N PHE A 71 21.01 16.78 -12.41
CA PHE A 71 20.39 17.12 -11.13
C PHE A 71 21.37 17.65 -10.08
N GLY A 72 22.64 17.89 -10.42
CA GLY A 72 23.63 18.43 -9.47
C GLY A 72 24.22 17.38 -8.53
N LEU A 73 24.22 16.12 -8.94
CA LEU A 73 24.94 15.03 -8.30
C LEU A 73 26.22 14.71 -9.09
N PRO A 74 27.23 14.07 -8.46
CA PRO A 74 28.48 13.74 -9.12
C PRO A 74 28.27 13.06 -10.48
N PRO A 75 28.93 13.55 -11.56
CA PRO A 75 30.10 14.43 -11.56
C PRO A 75 29.83 15.95 -11.43
N ALA A 76 28.58 16.38 -11.30
CA ALA A 76 28.26 17.77 -10.96
C ALA A 76 28.23 17.98 -9.44
N GLU A 77 28.21 19.25 -9.02
CA GLU A 77 28.08 19.64 -7.63
C GLU A 77 26.74 20.34 -7.37
N PRO A 78 26.19 20.23 -6.15
CA PRO A 78 25.01 21.00 -5.75
C PRO A 78 25.23 22.50 -5.93
N GLY A 79 24.19 23.22 -6.36
CA GLY A 79 24.25 24.67 -6.57
C GLY A 79 24.91 25.13 -7.87
N GLN A 80 25.51 24.23 -8.66
CA GLN A 80 25.99 24.58 -9.99
C GLN A 80 24.82 24.95 -10.92
N ASN A 81 25.03 26.00 -11.73
CA ASN A 81 24.02 26.43 -12.68
C ASN A 81 23.74 25.35 -13.75
N LEU A 82 22.57 25.41 -14.38
CA LEU A 82 22.13 24.40 -15.34
C LEU A 82 23.03 24.29 -16.58
N THR A 83 23.71 25.38 -16.97
CA THR A 83 24.65 25.36 -18.11
C THR A 83 25.84 24.45 -17.82
N VAL A 84 26.51 24.64 -16.67
CA VAL A 84 27.64 23.80 -16.24
C VAL A 84 27.21 22.34 -16.09
N ARG A 85 26.04 22.09 -15.49
CA ARG A 85 25.49 20.73 -15.36
C ARG A 85 25.23 20.06 -16.71
N ARG A 86 24.73 20.80 -17.70
CA ARG A 86 24.53 20.29 -19.07
C ARG A 86 25.85 19.96 -19.77
N GLU A 87 26.89 20.77 -19.57
CA GLU A 87 28.22 20.48 -20.12
C GLU A 87 28.80 19.20 -19.54
N LEU A 88 28.73 19.04 -18.21
CA LEU A 88 29.18 17.83 -17.52
C LEU A 88 28.36 16.61 -17.94
N ALA A 89 27.04 16.74 -18.05
CA ALA A 89 26.17 15.65 -18.48
C ALA A 89 26.42 15.23 -19.94
N ALA A 90 26.59 16.19 -20.85
CA ALA A 90 26.91 15.92 -22.25
C ALA A 90 28.26 15.21 -22.39
N LYS A 91 29.29 15.68 -21.66
CA LYS A 91 30.60 15.03 -21.59
C LYS A 91 30.49 13.59 -21.07
N ALA A 92 29.75 13.38 -19.98
CA ALA A 92 29.56 12.06 -19.39
C ALA A 92 28.82 11.09 -20.32
N ALA A 93 27.91 11.60 -21.15
CA ALA A 93 27.17 10.83 -22.15
C ALA A 93 27.93 10.63 -23.48
N GLY A 94 29.10 11.27 -23.66
CA GLY A 94 29.88 11.23 -24.90
C GLY A 94 29.26 12.02 -26.05
N HIS A 95 28.55 13.11 -25.76
CA HIS A 95 27.86 13.95 -26.74
C HIS A 95 28.30 15.42 -26.67
N GLU A 96 28.19 16.11 -27.81
CA GLU A 96 28.28 17.57 -27.86
C GLU A 96 27.05 18.19 -27.17
N VAL A 97 27.23 19.36 -26.53
CA VAL A 97 26.25 19.97 -25.61
C VAL A 97 24.92 20.31 -26.30
N HIS A 98 24.96 20.85 -27.51
CA HIS A 98 23.78 21.19 -28.29
C HIS A 98 23.02 19.93 -28.74
N HIS A 99 23.72 18.87 -29.16
CA HIS A 99 23.09 17.55 -29.42
C HIS A 99 22.45 16.99 -28.15
N PHE A 100 23.18 17.00 -27.03
CA PHE A 100 22.69 16.51 -25.74
C PHE A 100 21.39 17.23 -25.35
N ARG A 101 21.39 18.57 -25.35
CA ARG A 101 20.23 19.39 -24.97
C ARG A 101 19.00 19.14 -25.86
N LYS A 102 19.20 18.92 -27.17
CA LYS A 102 18.09 18.74 -28.12
C LYS A 102 17.57 17.31 -28.22
N ARG A 103 18.40 16.30 -27.96
CA ARG A 103 18.09 14.90 -28.28
C ARG A 103 18.16 13.93 -27.10
N VAL A 104 19.03 14.19 -26.13
CA VAL A 104 19.31 13.27 -25.02
C VAL A 104 18.61 13.75 -23.74
N GLU A 105 18.83 15.00 -23.35
CA GLU A 105 18.25 15.59 -22.14
C GLU A 105 16.72 15.41 -22.05
N PRO A 106 15.91 15.69 -23.10
CA PRO A 106 14.45 15.50 -23.01
C PRO A 106 14.06 14.05 -22.70
N LYS A 107 14.77 13.08 -23.29
CA LYS A 107 14.52 11.65 -23.08
C LYS A 107 14.91 11.20 -21.67
N LEU A 108 16.01 11.74 -21.13
CA LEU A 108 16.42 11.45 -19.76
C LEU A 108 15.41 12.00 -18.76
N ILE A 109 14.91 13.21 -18.98
CA ILE A 109 13.90 13.80 -18.10
C ILE A 109 12.59 13.03 -18.16
N GLU A 110 12.17 12.63 -19.37
CA GLU A 110 11.01 11.77 -19.55
C GLU A 110 11.17 10.44 -18.81
N LYS A 111 12.35 9.80 -18.91
CA LYS A 111 12.63 8.55 -18.21
C LYS A 111 12.57 8.71 -16.69
N VAL A 112 13.19 9.76 -16.13
CA VAL A 112 13.11 10.06 -14.69
C VAL A 112 11.66 10.30 -14.25
N ALA A 113 10.86 10.99 -15.07
CA ALA A 113 9.44 11.21 -14.78
C ALA A 113 8.63 9.90 -14.79
N TRP A 114 8.92 8.98 -15.70
CA TRP A 114 8.31 7.65 -15.73
C TRP A 114 8.70 6.80 -14.52
N GLU A 115 9.97 6.83 -14.11
CA GLU A 115 10.43 6.11 -12.91
C GLU A 115 9.78 6.66 -11.63
N LEU A 116 9.62 7.99 -11.52
CA LEU A 116 8.89 8.61 -10.41
C LEU A 116 7.41 8.19 -10.39
N LEU A 117 6.78 8.12 -11.55
CA LEU A 117 5.38 7.68 -11.65
C LEU A 117 5.25 6.20 -11.31
N ALA A 118 6.16 5.36 -11.81
CA ALA A 118 6.18 3.93 -11.52
C ALA A 118 6.47 3.64 -10.03
N ASP A 119 7.30 4.45 -9.37
CA ASP A 119 7.48 4.41 -7.92
C ASP A 119 6.18 4.80 -7.21
N ALA A 120 5.55 5.92 -7.59
CA ALA A 120 4.29 6.36 -7.00
C ALA A 120 3.15 5.32 -7.15
N ASP A 121 3.06 4.67 -8.32
CA ASP A 121 2.04 3.63 -8.60
C ASP A 121 2.13 2.42 -7.66
N ARG A 122 3.32 2.14 -7.08
CA ARG A 122 3.46 1.10 -6.04
C ARG A 122 2.67 1.45 -4.79
N PHE A 123 2.47 2.74 -4.51
CA PHE A 123 1.73 3.28 -3.38
C PHE A 123 0.29 3.70 -3.74
N THR A 124 -0.10 3.69 -5.03
CA THR A 124 -1.43 4.13 -5.51
C THR A 124 -2.51 3.04 -5.40
N ARG A 125 -2.15 1.77 -5.20
CA ARG A 125 -3.17 0.69 -5.14
C ARG A 125 -4.04 0.85 -3.90
N SER A 126 -5.35 0.97 -4.09
CA SER A 126 -6.31 0.88 -2.99
C SER A 126 -6.07 -0.42 -2.23
N ALA A 127 -5.88 -0.31 -0.91
CA ALA A 127 -5.75 -1.48 -0.05
C ALA A 127 -7.00 -2.37 -0.07
N LEU A 128 -8.13 -1.88 -0.63
CA LEU A 128 -9.35 -2.65 -0.84
C LEU A 128 -9.29 -3.61 -2.04
N ILE A 129 -8.23 -3.55 -2.86
CA ILE A 129 -8.05 -4.41 -4.03
C ILE A 129 -6.85 -5.33 -3.81
N ALA A 130 -7.07 -6.63 -3.93
CA ALA A 130 -6.02 -7.62 -3.78
C ALA A 130 -4.86 -7.41 -4.78
N PRO A 131 -3.59 -7.50 -4.34
CA PRO A 131 -2.47 -7.46 -5.25
C PRO A 131 -2.53 -8.66 -6.20
N ARG A 132 -2.33 -8.41 -7.49
CA ARG A 132 -2.17 -9.48 -8.47
C ARG A 132 -0.81 -10.14 -8.25
N LEU A 133 -0.83 -11.44 -7.94
CA LEU A 133 0.38 -12.25 -7.86
C LEU A 133 0.78 -12.74 -9.26
N ALA A 134 2.01 -12.46 -9.67
CA ALA A 134 2.59 -13.03 -10.87
C ALA A 134 3.33 -14.34 -10.51
N PRO A 135 3.27 -15.40 -11.34
CA PRO A 135 4.10 -16.57 -11.14
C PRO A 135 5.59 -16.20 -11.11
N VAL A 136 6.27 -16.59 -10.04
CA VAL A 136 7.71 -16.35 -9.87
C VAL A 136 8.46 -17.65 -10.15
N THR A 137 9.25 -17.68 -11.22
CA THR A 137 10.04 -18.87 -11.63
C THR A 137 11.48 -18.84 -11.14
N THR A 138 11.91 -17.73 -10.52
CA THR A 138 13.28 -17.51 -10.06
C THR A 138 13.27 -16.81 -8.71
N ARG A 139 14.26 -17.08 -7.87
CA ARG A 139 14.42 -16.33 -6.61
C ARG A 139 14.47 -14.83 -6.89
N GLN A 140 13.74 -14.03 -6.12
CA GLN A 140 13.77 -12.57 -6.17
C GLN A 140 14.75 -12.06 -5.10
N PRO A 141 15.98 -11.67 -5.46
CA PRO A 141 16.92 -11.08 -4.50
C PRO A 141 16.44 -9.68 -4.11
N VAL A 142 16.43 -9.39 -2.81
CA VAL A 142 16.27 -8.02 -2.30
C VAL A 142 17.65 -7.40 -2.22
N SER A 143 17.85 -6.26 -2.90
CA SER A 143 19.10 -5.50 -2.87
C SER A 143 19.38 -4.99 -1.45
N ALA A 144 20.65 -4.96 -1.05
CA ALA A 144 21.07 -4.45 0.26
C ALA A 144 21.13 -2.91 0.27
N ASP A 145 20.02 -2.26 -0.08
CA ASP A 145 19.87 -0.81 -0.01
C ASP A 145 18.55 -0.42 0.69
N PRO A 146 18.53 0.66 1.49
CA PRO A 146 17.39 0.99 2.36
C PRO A 146 16.05 1.15 1.64
N PHE A 147 16.03 1.67 0.41
CA PHE A 147 14.78 1.84 -0.33
C PHE A 147 14.27 0.53 -0.94
N ALA A 148 15.18 -0.35 -1.36
CA ALA A 148 14.78 -1.69 -1.79
C ALA A 148 14.22 -2.50 -0.62
N TRP A 149 14.72 -2.28 0.60
CA TRP A 149 14.17 -2.89 1.82
C TRP A 149 12.78 -2.36 2.14
N GLU A 150 12.56 -1.05 2.10
CA GLU A 150 11.24 -0.45 2.34
C GLU A 150 10.17 -1.03 1.40
N VAL A 151 10.48 -1.13 0.10
CA VAL A 151 9.55 -1.73 -0.88
C VAL A 151 9.29 -3.21 -0.58
N ALA A 152 10.33 -3.97 -0.23
CA ALA A 152 10.18 -5.39 0.10
C ALA A 152 9.39 -5.60 1.39
N GLU A 153 9.59 -4.76 2.41
CA GLU A 153 8.86 -4.77 3.67
C GLU A 153 7.38 -4.43 3.46
N HIS A 154 7.09 -3.43 2.62
CA HIS A 154 5.72 -3.10 2.24
C HIS A 154 5.04 -4.26 1.50
N GLU A 155 5.72 -4.89 0.54
CA GLU A 155 5.20 -6.05 -0.20
C GLU A 155 4.98 -7.26 0.73
N GLU A 156 5.89 -7.50 1.68
CA GLU A 156 5.76 -8.53 2.71
C GLU A 156 4.52 -8.28 3.59
N GLN A 157 4.37 -7.07 4.12
CA GLN A 157 3.27 -6.74 5.02
C GLN A 157 1.91 -6.75 4.28
N LEU A 158 1.88 -6.29 3.03
CA LEU A 158 0.70 -6.40 2.18
C LEU A 158 0.34 -7.87 1.90
N SER A 159 1.33 -8.73 1.68
CA SER A 159 1.13 -10.16 1.48
C SER A 159 0.58 -10.86 2.75
N ARG A 160 1.08 -10.48 3.94
CA ARG A 160 0.54 -10.95 5.23
C ARG A 160 -0.90 -10.53 5.43
N LEU A 161 -1.23 -9.27 5.19
CA LEU A 161 -2.59 -8.74 5.27
C LEU A 161 -3.54 -9.56 4.38
N TRP A 162 -3.23 -9.71 3.10
CA TRP A 162 -4.11 -10.43 2.16
C TRP A 162 -4.20 -11.93 2.46
N SER A 163 -3.11 -12.55 2.91
CA SER A 163 -3.14 -13.93 3.40
C SER A 163 -4.13 -14.09 4.56
N ALA A 164 -4.09 -13.19 5.54
CA ALA A 164 -4.99 -13.21 6.68
C ALA A 164 -6.45 -12.93 6.28
N LEU A 165 -6.71 -11.98 5.38
CA LEU A 165 -8.04 -11.70 4.86
C LEU A 165 -8.64 -12.90 4.11
N TYR A 166 -7.85 -13.57 3.25
CA TYR A 166 -8.32 -14.77 2.56
C TYR A 166 -8.55 -15.95 3.51
N ALA A 167 -7.71 -16.11 4.54
CA ALA A 167 -7.94 -17.12 5.58
C ALA A 167 -9.23 -16.84 6.35
N ALA A 168 -9.49 -15.60 6.76
CA ALA A 168 -10.74 -15.21 7.41
C ALA A 168 -11.95 -15.45 6.49
N ARG A 169 -11.86 -15.07 5.21
CA ARG A 169 -12.90 -15.32 4.22
C ARG A 169 -13.22 -16.80 4.05
N ALA A 170 -12.20 -17.65 4.00
CA ALA A 170 -12.38 -19.09 3.86
C ALA A 170 -13.17 -19.67 5.04
N GLU A 171 -12.85 -19.28 6.27
CA GLU A 171 -13.57 -19.76 7.46
C GLU A 171 -14.98 -19.19 7.57
N LEU A 172 -15.20 -17.92 7.22
CA LEU A 172 -16.55 -17.33 7.18
C LEU A 172 -17.44 -18.05 6.15
N LEU A 173 -16.91 -18.33 4.96
CA LEU A 173 -17.62 -19.14 3.95
C LEU A 173 -17.85 -20.58 4.43
N ALA A 174 -16.95 -21.14 5.25
CA ALA A 174 -17.15 -22.47 5.83
C ALA A 174 -18.31 -22.46 6.84
N VAL A 175 -18.45 -21.42 7.66
CA VAL A 175 -19.61 -21.24 8.56
C VAL A 175 -20.91 -21.16 7.76
N GLU A 176 -20.97 -20.26 6.77
CA GLU A 176 -22.15 -20.09 5.92
C GLU A 176 -22.54 -21.37 5.18
N ARG A 177 -21.54 -22.13 4.70
CA ARG A 177 -21.78 -23.43 4.08
C ARG A 177 -22.40 -24.43 5.06
N LEU A 178 -21.95 -24.49 6.31
CA LEU A 178 -22.52 -25.37 7.32
C LEU A 178 -23.95 -24.97 7.70
N ILE A 179 -24.21 -23.67 7.82
CA ILE A 179 -25.57 -23.14 8.07
C ILE A 179 -26.50 -23.48 6.90
N SER A 180 -26.06 -23.25 5.67
CA SER A 180 -26.83 -23.55 4.46
C SER A 180 -27.13 -25.04 4.29
N LEU A 181 -26.28 -25.92 4.84
CA LEU A 181 -26.47 -27.37 4.82
C LEU A 181 -27.24 -27.90 6.04
N GLU A 182 -27.72 -27.01 6.92
CA GLU A 182 -28.40 -27.37 8.17
C GLU A 182 -27.56 -28.37 9.00
N ALA A 183 -26.25 -28.16 9.06
CA ALA A 183 -25.33 -29.01 9.80
C ALA A 183 -25.58 -28.97 11.31
N ASP A 184 -24.96 -29.88 12.05
CA ASP A 184 -25.07 -29.93 13.51
C ASP A 184 -24.61 -28.60 14.14
N ARG A 185 -25.31 -28.17 15.20
CA ARG A 185 -25.04 -26.89 15.87
C ARG A 185 -23.62 -26.84 16.43
N MET A 186 -23.10 -27.95 16.96
CA MET A 186 -21.75 -28.00 17.51
C MET A 186 -20.69 -27.83 16.42
N ASP A 187 -20.91 -28.40 15.23
CA ASP A 187 -20.01 -28.22 14.09
C ASP A 187 -19.99 -26.73 13.66
N ILE A 188 -21.16 -26.10 13.57
CA ILE A 188 -21.27 -24.67 13.25
C ILE A 188 -20.54 -23.83 14.31
N ILE A 189 -20.74 -24.10 15.60
CA ILE A 189 -20.07 -23.39 16.70
C ILE A 189 -18.54 -23.55 16.60
N GLN A 190 -18.04 -24.76 16.36
CA GLN A 190 -16.61 -25.02 16.27
C GLN A 190 -15.96 -24.30 15.08
N THR A 191 -16.63 -24.27 13.93
CA THR A 191 -16.18 -23.51 12.76
C THR A 191 -16.31 -22.01 12.99
N ALA A 192 -17.38 -21.53 13.63
CA ALA A 192 -17.56 -20.12 13.96
C ALA A 192 -16.48 -19.59 14.90
N VAL A 193 -16.06 -20.38 15.90
CA VAL A 193 -14.93 -20.03 16.78
C VAL A 193 -13.61 -19.93 15.98
N THR A 194 -13.41 -20.81 14.99
CA THR A 194 -12.24 -20.76 14.10
C THR A 194 -12.29 -19.52 13.20
N ALA A 195 -13.47 -19.16 12.71
CA ALA A 195 -13.70 -17.92 11.96
C ALA A 195 -13.43 -16.68 12.83
N ALA A 196 -13.82 -16.67 14.11
CA ALA A 196 -13.52 -15.58 15.03
C ALA A 196 -12.00 -15.36 15.17
N TRP A 197 -11.24 -16.46 15.33
CA TRP A 197 -9.78 -16.40 15.41
C TRP A 197 -9.17 -15.83 14.13
N ARG A 198 -9.58 -16.32 12.95
CA ARG A 198 -9.05 -15.83 11.67
C ARG A 198 -9.44 -14.38 11.39
N TRP A 199 -10.67 -14.00 11.70
CA TRP A 199 -11.14 -12.61 11.59
C TRP A 199 -10.31 -11.68 12.50
N ALA A 200 -10.08 -12.08 13.75
CA ALA A 200 -9.30 -11.31 14.69
C ALA A 200 -7.82 -11.18 14.26
N ALA A 201 -7.22 -12.26 13.74
CA ALA A 201 -5.88 -12.22 13.18
C ALA A 201 -5.80 -11.30 11.94
N ALA A 202 -6.80 -11.35 11.05
CA ALA A 202 -6.88 -10.44 9.91
C ALA A 202 -7.01 -8.98 10.34
N ARG A 203 -7.77 -8.70 11.40
CA ARG A 203 -7.89 -7.36 11.98
C ARG A 203 -6.58 -6.87 12.58
N ALA A 204 -5.83 -7.74 13.25
CA ALA A 204 -4.51 -7.41 13.78
C ALA A 204 -3.53 -7.04 12.64
N GLU A 205 -3.51 -7.81 11.55
CA GLU A 205 -2.69 -7.51 10.37
C GLU A 205 -3.14 -6.22 9.67
N ALA A 206 -4.45 -5.96 9.59
CA ALA A 206 -4.99 -4.72 9.03
C ALA A 206 -4.53 -3.50 9.84
N ILE A 207 -4.61 -3.54 11.18
CA ILE A 207 -4.11 -2.48 12.06
C ILE A 207 -2.61 -2.27 11.86
N SER A 208 -1.83 -3.36 11.83
CA SER A 208 -0.38 -3.28 11.62
C SER A 208 -0.05 -2.64 10.28
N TYR A 209 -0.75 -3.03 9.21
CA TYR A 209 -0.55 -2.49 7.87
C TYR A 209 -0.94 -1.01 7.78
N THR A 210 -2.12 -0.61 8.25
CA THR A 210 -2.56 0.79 8.17
C THR A 210 -1.69 1.69 9.03
N THR A 211 -1.24 1.23 10.20
CA THR A 211 -0.34 2.02 11.06
C THR A 211 1.02 2.25 10.40
N ALA A 212 1.57 1.25 9.71
CA ALA A 212 2.90 1.33 9.11
C ALA A 212 2.92 1.99 7.72
N PHE A 213 1.93 1.69 6.87
CA PHE A 213 1.99 2.01 5.43
C PHE A 213 0.79 2.79 4.90
N ALA A 214 -0.25 3.01 5.72
CA ALA A 214 -1.43 3.79 5.31
C ALA A 214 -2.07 4.58 6.47
N PRO A 215 -1.31 5.40 7.24
CA PRO A 215 -1.82 6.08 8.43
C PRO A 215 -2.93 7.09 8.10
N ASP A 216 -2.88 7.71 6.92
CA ASP A 216 -3.89 8.62 6.38
C ASP A 216 -4.66 7.98 5.20
N GLY A 217 -4.63 6.64 5.10
CA GLY A 217 -5.23 5.92 3.99
C GLY A 217 -6.75 6.03 3.95
N ASP A 218 -7.31 5.94 2.74
CA ASP A 218 -8.77 5.98 2.50
C ASP A 218 -9.53 4.77 3.09
N ALA A 219 -8.83 3.78 3.67
CA ALA A 219 -9.41 2.55 4.20
C ALA A 219 -8.97 2.32 5.65
N SER A 220 -9.95 2.28 6.55
CA SER A 220 -9.79 1.87 7.94
C SER A 220 -9.51 0.36 8.07
N PRO A 221 -8.94 -0.09 9.20
CA PRO A 221 -8.76 -1.53 9.47
C PRO A 221 -10.07 -2.32 9.36
N ASP A 222 -11.19 -1.73 9.81
CA ASP A 222 -12.49 -2.40 9.79
C ASP A 222 -13.04 -2.52 8.35
N GLU A 223 -12.81 -1.53 7.48
CA GLU A 223 -13.15 -1.63 6.05
C GLU A 223 -12.32 -2.69 5.32
N LEU A 224 -11.04 -2.84 5.67
CA LEU A 224 -10.19 -3.90 5.11
C LEU A 224 -10.68 -5.28 5.53
N VAL A 225 -10.98 -5.46 6.81
CA VAL A 225 -11.47 -6.75 7.35
C VAL A 225 -12.84 -7.10 6.80
N ALA A 226 -13.70 -6.11 6.51
CA ALA A 226 -15.00 -6.35 5.88
C ALA A 226 -14.91 -7.03 4.50
N LEU A 227 -13.75 -6.96 3.81
CA LEU A 227 -13.50 -7.70 2.56
C LEU A 227 -13.53 -9.23 2.77
N ALA A 228 -13.27 -9.70 4.00
CA ALA A 228 -13.34 -11.11 4.34
C ALA A 228 -14.77 -11.65 4.22
N GLY A 229 -15.79 -10.83 4.50
CA GLY A 229 -17.20 -11.22 4.42
C GLY A 229 -18.02 -10.61 5.55
N TRP A 230 -19.30 -10.98 5.57
CA TRP A 230 -20.20 -10.59 6.66
C TRP A 230 -19.78 -11.25 7.98
N THR A 231 -19.90 -10.52 9.07
CA THR A 231 -19.69 -11.02 10.43
C THR A 231 -20.81 -10.53 11.36
N PRO A 232 -21.05 -11.24 12.48
CA PRO A 232 -21.86 -10.73 13.58
C PRO A 232 -21.46 -9.31 13.99
N ALA A 233 -22.44 -8.50 14.37
CA ALA A 233 -22.18 -7.15 14.86
C ALA A 233 -21.42 -7.21 16.20
N LEU A 234 -20.23 -6.60 16.22
CA LEU A 234 -19.41 -6.46 17.41
C LEU A 234 -19.33 -4.99 17.80
N THR A 235 -19.39 -4.70 19.10
CA THR A 235 -19.01 -3.38 19.61
C THR A 235 -17.49 -3.19 19.48
N ALA A 236 -17.02 -1.94 19.41
CA ALA A 236 -15.59 -1.65 19.32
C ALA A 236 -14.75 -2.32 20.44
N PRO A 237 -15.18 -2.34 21.72
CA PRO A 237 -14.45 -3.06 22.76
C PRO A 237 -14.37 -4.57 22.53
N GLN A 238 -15.43 -5.19 22.01
CA GLN A 238 -15.46 -6.62 21.69
C GLN A 238 -14.50 -6.95 20.54
N ALA A 239 -14.52 -6.13 19.48
CA ALA A 239 -13.59 -6.25 18.36
C ALA A 239 -12.12 -6.12 18.82
N SER A 240 -11.81 -5.14 19.67
CA SER A 240 -10.46 -4.97 20.23
C SER A 240 -10.01 -6.18 21.04
N ARG A 241 -10.84 -6.73 21.92
CA ARG A 241 -10.47 -7.91 22.73
C ARG A 241 -10.23 -9.16 21.89
N LEU A 242 -11.07 -9.41 20.88
CA LEU A 242 -10.82 -10.49 19.92
C LEU A 242 -9.47 -10.30 19.23
N THR A 243 -9.19 -9.07 18.78
CA THR A 243 -7.93 -8.72 18.11
C THR A 243 -6.73 -8.98 19.03
N GLU A 244 -6.80 -8.53 20.29
CA GLU A 244 -5.74 -8.74 21.30
C GLU A 244 -5.50 -10.24 21.56
N ALA A 245 -6.56 -11.04 21.62
CA ALA A 245 -6.46 -12.49 21.82
C ALA A 245 -5.81 -13.23 20.63
N ALA A 246 -5.83 -12.65 19.42
CA ALA A 246 -5.24 -13.22 18.21
C ALA A 246 -3.90 -12.58 17.82
N ALA A 247 -3.46 -11.53 18.51
CA ALA A 247 -2.26 -10.78 18.17
C ALA A 247 -0.97 -11.61 18.39
N GLY A 248 0.12 -11.20 17.73
CA GLY A 248 1.46 -11.79 17.95
C GLY A 248 1.63 -13.23 17.46
N GLY A 249 0.78 -13.70 16.53
CA GLY A 249 0.86 -15.06 16.01
C GLY A 249 0.27 -16.12 16.93
N ALA A 250 -0.70 -15.74 17.77
CA ALA A 250 -1.39 -16.67 18.66
C ALA A 250 -2.01 -17.86 17.90
N SER A 251 -1.80 -19.07 18.43
CA SER A 251 -2.45 -20.27 17.89
C SER A 251 -3.95 -20.24 18.14
N ARG A 252 -4.70 -21.08 17.40
CA ARG A 252 -6.14 -21.24 17.62
C ARG A 252 -6.45 -21.64 19.05
N GLU A 253 -5.65 -22.55 19.62
CA GLU A 253 -5.83 -23.04 20.99
C GLU A 253 -5.61 -21.93 22.02
N GLN A 254 -4.59 -21.09 21.82
CA GLN A 254 -4.33 -19.94 22.67
C GLN A 254 -5.46 -18.91 22.60
N PHE A 255 -5.94 -18.61 21.40
CA PHE A 255 -7.10 -17.74 21.18
C PHE A 255 -8.35 -18.27 21.90
N VAL A 256 -8.65 -19.57 21.73
CA VAL A 256 -9.79 -20.22 22.38
C VAL A 256 -9.65 -20.19 23.90
N ALA A 257 -8.45 -20.42 24.44
CA ALA A 257 -8.20 -20.33 25.88
C ALA A 257 -8.45 -18.91 26.42
N ALA A 258 -8.04 -17.87 25.69
CA ALA A 258 -8.33 -16.49 26.03
C ALA A 258 -9.85 -16.20 26.02
N LEU A 259 -10.56 -16.72 25.01
CA LEU A 259 -12.00 -16.52 24.85
C LEU A 259 -12.84 -17.25 25.92
N HIS A 260 -12.35 -18.34 26.51
CA HIS A 260 -13.05 -19.03 27.60
C HIS A 260 -13.21 -18.14 28.85
N GLY A 261 -12.33 -17.15 29.07
CA GLY A 261 -12.48 -16.13 30.10
C GLY A 261 -13.56 -15.10 29.80
N GLU A 262 -14.06 -15.06 28.56
CA GLU A 262 -15.01 -14.06 28.04
C GLU A 262 -16.21 -14.74 27.37
N THR A 263 -16.93 -15.58 28.12
CA THR A 263 -18.09 -16.35 27.60
C THR A 263 -19.13 -15.50 26.87
N GLY A 264 -19.37 -14.26 27.31
CA GLY A 264 -20.28 -13.33 26.62
C GLY A 264 -19.82 -12.94 25.21
N LEU A 265 -18.51 -12.86 24.97
CA LEU A 265 -17.93 -12.50 23.68
C LEU A 265 -18.04 -13.66 22.67
N GLY A 266 -17.69 -14.88 23.11
CA GLY A 266 -17.87 -16.09 22.30
C GLY A 266 -19.32 -16.35 21.92
N ASN A 267 -20.25 -16.12 22.87
CA ASN A 267 -21.68 -16.24 22.61
C ASN A 267 -22.18 -15.18 21.63
N THR A 268 -21.75 -13.91 21.77
CA THR A 268 -22.15 -12.83 20.84
C THR A 268 -21.78 -13.18 19.39
N TRP A 269 -20.56 -13.69 19.19
CA TRP A 269 -20.09 -14.10 17.88
C TRP A 269 -20.88 -15.29 17.33
N THR A 270 -20.97 -16.38 18.09
CA THR A 270 -21.61 -17.62 17.62
C THR A 270 -23.12 -17.47 17.41
N GLU A 271 -23.83 -16.85 18.36
CA GLU A 271 -25.28 -16.60 18.25
C GLU A 271 -25.61 -15.62 17.13
N GLY A 272 -24.69 -14.70 16.79
CA GLY A 272 -24.88 -13.78 15.68
C GLY A 272 -25.07 -14.47 14.32
N PHE A 273 -24.45 -15.64 14.10
CA PHE A 273 -24.65 -16.42 12.87
C PHE A 273 -25.99 -17.16 12.83
N PHE A 274 -26.56 -17.49 13.99
CA PHE A 274 -27.88 -18.13 14.09
C PHE A 274 -29.03 -17.11 14.05
N ALA A 275 -28.75 -15.86 14.41
CA ALA A 275 -29.69 -14.77 14.26
C ALA A 275 -29.93 -14.52 12.77
N ARG A 276 -31.15 -14.78 12.30
CA ARG A 276 -31.55 -14.54 10.91
C ARG A 276 -31.23 -13.08 10.54
N PRO A 277 -30.42 -12.82 9.51
CA PRO A 277 -30.23 -11.45 9.04
C PRO A 277 -31.60 -10.87 8.67
N ALA A 278 -31.87 -9.62 9.04
CA ALA A 278 -33.04 -8.92 8.50
C ALA A 278 -32.93 -8.99 6.97
N ALA A 279 -33.97 -9.51 6.31
CA ALA A 279 -33.99 -9.58 4.86
C ALA A 279 -33.76 -8.17 4.31
N PRO A 280 -32.91 -7.98 3.29
CA PRO A 280 -32.84 -6.70 2.61
C PRO A 280 -34.26 -6.37 2.11
N ASP A 281 -34.73 -5.18 2.46
CA ASP A 281 -36.09 -4.70 2.18
C ASP A 281 -36.40 -4.91 0.68
N SER A 282 -37.21 -5.91 0.37
CA SER A 282 -37.58 -6.29 -1.00
C SER A 282 -38.69 -5.37 -1.51
N SER A 283 -38.47 -4.06 -1.46
CA SER A 283 -39.41 -3.03 -1.93
C SER A 283 -39.29 -2.73 -3.43
N ILE A 284 -38.58 -3.57 -4.21
CA ILE A 284 -38.41 -3.37 -5.66
C ILE A 284 -39.53 -4.04 -6.50
N GLU A 285 -40.46 -4.79 -5.91
CA GLU A 285 -41.64 -5.29 -6.62
C GLU A 285 -42.91 -4.55 -6.20
N GLN A 286 -43.13 -3.34 -6.73
CA GLN A 286 -44.48 -2.78 -6.98
C GLN A 286 -44.43 -1.41 -7.70
N GLU A 287 -43.82 -1.34 -8.89
CA GLU A 287 -44.29 -0.38 -9.91
C GLU A 287 -44.76 -1.14 -11.14
N ASN A 288 -46.06 -1.43 -11.11
CA ASN A 288 -46.90 -1.87 -12.23
C ASN A 288 -46.59 -1.01 -13.48
N GLY A 289 -46.46 -1.55 -14.69
CA GLY A 289 -47.30 -2.61 -15.20
C GLY A 289 -48.76 -2.14 -15.35
N SER A 290 -49.02 -0.92 -15.81
CA SER A 290 -50.31 -0.50 -16.38
C SER A 290 -50.21 0.85 -17.10
N ALA A 291 -50.18 0.83 -18.42
CA ALA A 291 -50.77 1.87 -19.23
C ALA A 291 -51.36 1.22 -20.48
N SER A 292 -52.69 1.32 -20.55
CA SER A 292 -53.55 0.97 -21.68
C SER A 292 -53.27 1.83 -22.91
#